data_AF-A0A836Q8R4-F1
#
_entry.id   AF-A0A836Q8R4-F1
#
_cell.length_a   1.000
_cell.length_b   1.000
_cell.length_c   1.000
_cell.angle_alpha   90.00
_cell.angle_beta   90.00
_cell.angle_gamma   90.00
#
_symmetry.space_group_name_H-M   'P 1'
#
loop_
_entity.id
_entity.type
_entity.pdbx_description
1 polymer ?
#
loop_
_entity_poly.entity_id
_entity_poly.type
_entity_poly.pdbx_seq_one_letter_code
_entity_poly.pdbx_strand_id
1 'polypeptide(L)'
;FGNQSTPAPINYETSLPQGVGKTVKQEDGSMMLANEHDQGFMVNQAIIDFWRSCNGKRKVTELVELFAQQTGLQRSQVEKEVLQLLKQLHEGGLLVIPTLNDEPNVEFKGRN
;
A
#
# COMPACT_ATOMS: atom_id res chain seq x y z
N PHE A 1 19.53 -13.86 -23.96
CA PHE A 1 20.03 -13.03 -22.84
C PHE A 1 18.82 -12.37 -22.20
N GLY A 2 18.45 -12.85 -21.00
CA GLY A 2 17.22 -12.43 -20.33
C GLY A 2 17.37 -11.05 -19.72
N ASN A 3 16.74 -10.05 -20.35
CA ASN A 3 16.41 -8.81 -19.66
C ASN A 3 15.20 -9.09 -18.77
N GLN A 4 15.45 -9.68 -17.61
CA GLN A 4 14.51 -9.61 -16.51
C GLN A 4 14.60 -8.18 -15.97
N SER A 5 13.76 -7.28 -16.51
CA SER A 5 13.45 -6.02 -15.86
C SER A 5 12.87 -6.35 -14.48
N THR A 6 13.75 -6.47 -13.49
CA THR A 6 13.32 -6.43 -12.10
C THR A 6 12.85 -5.00 -11.88
N PRO A 7 11.59 -4.76 -11.48
CA PRO A 7 11.18 -3.44 -11.03
C PRO A 7 12.22 -3.04 -9.99
N ALA A 8 12.82 -1.86 -10.15
CA ALA A 8 13.79 -1.36 -9.18
C ALA A 8 13.18 -1.53 -7.77
N PRO A 9 13.95 -2.04 -6.79
CA PRO A 9 13.42 -2.23 -5.45
C PRO A 9 12.82 -0.91 -4.99
N ILE A 10 11.52 -0.91 -4.67
CA ILE A 10 10.79 0.27 -4.24
C ILE A 10 11.62 0.95 -3.15
N ASN A 11 12.05 2.18 -3.39
CA ASN A 11 12.83 2.91 -2.40
C ASN A 11 11.86 3.53 -1.39
N TYR A 12 11.47 2.71 -0.43
CA TYR A 12 10.53 3.10 0.61
C TYR A 12 11.04 4.28 1.45
N GLU A 13 12.34 4.62 1.43
CA GLU A 13 12.85 5.81 2.14
C GLU A 13 12.39 7.14 1.49
N THR A 14 12.10 7.14 0.19
CA THR A 14 11.70 8.34 -0.57
C THR A 14 10.30 8.26 -1.17
N SER A 15 9.70 7.08 -1.22
CA SER A 15 8.35 6.87 -1.72
C SER A 15 7.28 7.62 -0.93
N LEU A 16 6.33 8.20 -1.66
CA LEU A 16 5.18 8.93 -1.13
C LEU A 16 3.89 8.13 -1.39
N PRO A 17 3.60 7.10 -0.59
CA PRO A 17 2.44 6.24 -0.82
C PRO A 17 1.13 7.03 -0.76
N GLN A 18 0.21 6.69 -1.67
CA GLN A 18 -1.13 7.26 -1.74
C GLN A 18 -2.16 6.13 -1.75
N GLY A 19 -3.04 6.13 -0.75
CA GLY A 19 -4.17 5.22 -0.69
C GLY A 19 -5.16 5.53 -1.80
N VAL A 20 -5.59 4.49 -2.52
CA VAL A 20 -6.62 4.53 -3.55
C VAL A 20 -7.69 3.46 -3.26
N GLY A 21 -8.92 3.70 -3.68
CA GLY A 21 -10.08 2.85 -3.34
C GLY A 21 -10.98 3.44 -2.26
N LYS A 22 -11.78 2.58 -1.64
CA LYS A 22 -12.87 2.96 -0.72
C LYS A 22 -12.92 2.05 0.51
N THR A 23 -13.32 2.62 1.64
CA THR A 23 -13.66 1.85 2.84
C THR A 23 -15.12 1.42 2.75
N VAL A 24 -15.38 0.12 2.85
CA VAL A 24 -16.71 -0.48 2.87
C VAL A 24 -16.93 -1.08 4.26
N LYS A 25 -18.04 -0.72 4.90
CA LYS A 25 -18.48 -1.37 6.13
C LYS A 25 -19.45 -2.48 5.74
N GLN A 26 -19.16 -3.70 6.16
CA GLN A 26 -20.01 -4.86 5.90
C GLN A 26 -21.21 -4.88 6.86
N GLU A 27 -22.20 -5.70 6.54
CA GLU A 27 -23.45 -5.83 7.31
C GLU A 27 -23.23 -6.35 8.74
N ASP A 28 -22.18 -7.17 8.93
CA ASP A 28 -21.75 -7.67 10.23
C ASP A 28 -20.98 -6.63 11.07
N GLY A 29 -20.77 -5.43 10.52
CA GLY A 29 -20.04 -4.33 11.16
C GLY A 29 -18.52 -4.37 10.96
N SER A 30 -18.00 -5.39 10.29
CA SER A 30 -16.58 -5.47 9.92
C SER A 30 -16.23 -4.47 8.81
N MET A 31 -14.94 -4.16 8.68
CA MET A 31 -14.46 -3.16 7.73
C MET A 31 -13.64 -3.80 6.63
N MET A 32 -13.83 -3.32 5.40
CA MET A 32 -13.12 -3.77 4.21
C MET A 32 -12.55 -2.57 3.46
N LEU A 33 -11.32 -2.68 2.97
CA LEU A 33 -10.79 -1.75 1.98
C LEU A 33 -10.94 -2.39 0.60
N ALA A 34 -11.67 -1.74 -0.30
CA ALA A 34 -11.95 -2.23 -1.65
C ALA A 34 -11.37 -1.27 -2.71
N ASN A 35 -10.74 -1.85 -3.73
CA ASN A 35 -10.22 -1.12 -4.88
C ASN A 35 -11.35 -0.84 -5.91
N GLU A 36 -11.01 -0.28 -7.06
CA GLU A 36 -11.98 0.07 -8.11
C GLU A 36 -12.66 -1.15 -8.76
N HIS A 37 -12.08 -2.33 -8.62
CA HIS A 37 -12.64 -3.60 -9.12
C HIS A 37 -13.52 -4.32 -8.10
N ASP A 38 -13.92 -3.63 -7.02
CA ASP A 38 -14.62 -4.21 -5.86
C ASP A 38 -13.87 -5.38 -5.21
N GLN A 39 -12.55 -5.49 -5.46
CA GLN A 39 -11.69 -6.44 -4.78
C GLN A 39 -11.10 -5.76 -3.54
N GLY A 40 -11.16 -6.44 -2.41
CA GLY A 40 -10.79 -5.82 -1.15
C GLY A 40 -10.28 -6.76 -0.10
N PHE A 41 -9.63 -6.18 0.91
CA PHE A 41 -9.09 -6.88 2.06
C PHE A 41 -9.93 -6.56 3.27
N MET A 42 -10.23 -7.61 4.04
CA MET A 42 -10.76 -7.46 5.38
C MET A 42 -9.71 -6.82 6.27
N VAL A 43 -10.05 -5.68 6.86
CA VAL A 43 -9.12 -4.84 7.61
C VAL A 43 -9.75 -4.34 8.90
N ASN A 44 -8.92 -3.89 9.83
CA ASN A 44 -9.37 -3.21 11.03
C ASN A 44 -9.27 -1.68 10.87
N GLN A 45 -9.73 -0.97 11.90
CA GLN A 45 -9.67 0.49 11.92
C GLN A 45 -8.22 1.03 11.82
N ALA A 46 -7.25 0.34 12.43
CA ALA A 46 -5.84 0.77 12.39
C ALA A 46 -5.26 0.73 10.96
N ILE A 47 -5.60 -0.30 10.18
CA ILE A 47 -5.18 -0.38 8.77
C ILE A 47 -5.90 0.67 7.92
N ILE A 48 -7.17 0.99 8.21
CA ILE A 48 -7.87 2.09 7.55
C ILE A 48 -7.19 3.42 7.85
N ASP A 49 -6.82 3.66 9.11
CA ASP A 49 -6.16 4.90 9.52
C ASP A 49 -4.75 5.01 8.93
N PHE A 50 -4.04 3.87 8.80
CA PHE A 50 -2.78 3.79 8.07
C PHE A 50 -2.95 4.10 6.58
N TRP A 51 -3.91 3.46 5.92
CA TRP A 51 -4.20 3.68 4.51
C TRP A 51 -4.60 5.13 4.25
N ARG A 52 -5.42 5.74 5.12
CA ARG A 52 -5.74 7.18 5.08
C ARG A 52 -4.54 8.08 5.32
N SER A 53 -3.55 7.62 6.09
CA SER A 53 -2.29 8.32 6.31
C SER A 53 -1.40 8.33 5.07
N CYS A 54 -1.58 7.38 4.16
CA CYS A 54 -0.97 7.35 2.83
C CYS A 54 -1.70 8.35 1.92
N ASN A 55 -1.26 9.60 1.91
CA ASN A 55 -1.92 10.70 1.19
C ASN A 55 -1.08 11.30 0.06
N GLY A 56 -0.01 10.60 -0.37
CA GLY A 56 0.94 11.08 -1.37
C GLY A 56 1.84 12.22 -0.91
N LYS A 57 1.77 12.62 0.37
CA LYS A 57 2.61 13.68 0.97
C LYS A 57 3.54 13.16 2.05
N ARG A 58 3.13 12.11 2.78
CA ARG A 58 3.96 11.50 3.81
C ARG A 58 4.87 10.42 3.23
N LYS A 59 6.11 10.39 3.71
CA LYS A 59 7.08 9.34 3.41
C LYS A 59 6.79 8.10 4.23
N VAL A 60 7.25 6.94 3.77
CA VAL A 60 7.14 5.69 4.54
C VAL A 60 7.87 5.80 5.88
N THR A 61 9.00 6.51 5.94
CA THR A 61 9.72 6.74 7.21
C THR A 61 8.87 7.46 8.26
N GLU A 62 8.04 8.43 7.85
CA GLU A 62 7.09 9.11 8.73
C GLU A 62 5.94 8.17 9.14
N LEU A 63 5.47 7.32 8.23
CA LEU A 63 4.45 6.30 8.55
C LEU A 63 4.97 5.28 9.57
N VAL A 64 6.22 4.85 9.45
CA VAL A 64 6.90 3.94 10.39
C VAL A 64 7.01 4.61 11.76
N GLU A 65 7.41 5.87 11.82
CA GLU A 65 7.49 6.61 13.09
C GLU A 65 6.12 6.77 13.75
N LEU A 66 5.08 7.12 12.98
CA LEU A 66 3.71 7.21 13.48
C LEU A 66 3.22 5.88 14.06
N PHE A 67 3.43 4.77 13.33
CA PHE A 67 3.04 3.45 13.80
C PHE A 67 3.84 3.00 15.03
N ALA A 68 5.13 3.29 15.09
CA ALA A 68 5.96 2.96 16.24
C ALA A 68 5.52 3.71 17.49
N GLN A 69 5.15 4.99 17.35
CA GLN A 69 4.59 5.77 18.45
C GLN A 69 3.22 5.24 18.90
N GLN A 70 2.36 4.86 17.96
CA GLN A 70 1.01 4.35 18.28
C GLN A 70 1.02 2.96 18.91
N THR A 71 1.88 2.07 18.43
CA THR A 71 1.95 0.68 18.89
C THR A 71 2.89 0.47 20.08
N GLY A 72 3.80 1.42 20.33
CA GLY A 72 4.87 1.28 21.32
C GLY A 72 5.94 0.26 20.93
N LEU A 73 5.92 -0.24 19.69
CA LEU A 73 6.88 -1.21 19.18
C LEU A 73 8.18 -0.54 18.73
N GLN A 74 9.25 -1.32 18.64
CA GLN A 74 10.53 -0.82 18.13
C GLN A 74 10.39 -0.47 16.64
N ARG A 75 10.98 0.66 16.23
CA ARG A 75 11.01 1.14 14.85
C ARG A 75 11.36 0.04 13.85
N SER A 76 12.38 -0.78 14.15
CA SER A 76 12.85 -1.86 13.27
C SER A 76 11.82 -2.98 13.05
N GLN A 77 10.96 -3.25 14.04
CA GLN A 77 9.87 -4.22 13.90
C GLN A 77 8.73 -3.60 13.10
N VAL A 78 8.37 -2.37 13.44
CA VAL A 78 7.31 -1.61 12.76
C VAL A 78 7.63 -1.39 11.30
N GLU A 79 8.88 -1.10 10.98
CA GLU A 79 9.34 -0.90 9.61
C GLU A 79 9.04 -2.13 8.75
N LYS A 80 9.34 -3.33 9.23
CA LYS A 80 9.04 -4.57 8.50
C LYS A 80 7.54 -4.76 8.28
N GLU A 81 6.74 -4.55 9.31
CA GLU A 81 5.27 -4.67 9.23
C GLU A 81 4.67 -3.64 8.28
N VAL A 82 5.12 -2.39 8.36
CA VAL A 82 4.68 -1.29 7.49
C VAL A 82 5.06 -1.56 6.03
N LEU A 83 6.29 -2.02 5.78
CA LEU A 83 6.74 -2.38 4.43
C LEU A 83 5.93 -3.54 3.85
N GLN A 84 5.65 -4.57 4.65
CA GLN A 84 4.79 -5.68 4.23
C GLN A 84 3.35 -5.22 3.96
N LEU A 85 2.79 -4.37 4.81
CA LEU A 85 1.46 -3.83 4.64
C LEU A 85 1.35 -2.95 3.38
N LEU A 86 2.33 -2.07 3.15
CA LEU A 86 2.40 -1.25 1.93
C LEU A 86 2.45 -2.13 0.68
N LYS A 87 3.27 -3.19 0.71
CA LYS A 87 3.36 -4.15 -0.39
C LYS A 87 2.01 -4.84 -0.64
N GLN A 88 1.35 -5.34 0.40
CA GLN A 88 0.04 -6.00 0.27
C GLN A 88 -1.04 -5.07 -0.28
N LEU A 89 -1.09 -3.82 0.20
CA LEU A 89 -2.03 -2.82 -0.28
C LEU A 89 -1.73 -2.43 -1.75
N HIS A 90 -0.45 -2.32 -2.11
CA HIS A 90 -0.03 -2.01 -3.47
C HIS A 90 -0.38 -3.15 -4.44
N GLU A 91 -0.04 -4.40 -4.09
CA GLU A 91 -0.43 -5.60 -4.85
C GLU A 91 -1.95 -5.77 -4.94
N GLY A 92 -2.67 -5.30 -3.91
CA GLY A 92 -4.12 -5.25 -3.85
C GLY A 92 -4.80 -4.15 -4.67
N GLY A 93 -4.04 -3.26 -5.31
CA GLY A 93 -4.59 -2.10 -6.02
C GLY A 93 -5.25 -1.07 -5.10
N LEU A 94 -4.92 -1.08 -3.81
CA LEU A 94 -5.41 -0.14 -2.80
C LEU A 94 -4.42 0.98 -2.51
N LEU A 95 -3.23 0.93 -3.09
CA LEU A 95 -2.18 1.90 -2.83
C LEU A 95 -1.34 2.11 -4.08
N VAL A 96 -1.04 3.37 -4.40
CA VAL A 96 -0.16 3.74 -5.50
C VAL A 96 1.09 4.44 -4.95
N ILE A 97 2.24 4.20 -5.57
CA ILE A 97 3.51 4.82 -5.20
C ILE A 97 4.04 5.60 -6.42
N PRO A 98 3.83 6.93 -6.48
CA PRO A 98 4.13 7.75 -7.66
C PRO A 98 5.63 7.90 -7.99
N THR A 99 6.54 7.39 -7.15
CA THR A 99 7.98 7.35 -7.47
C THR A 99 8.34 6.24 -8.46
N LEU A 100 7.39 5.36 -8.78
CA LEU A 100 7.50 4.50 -9.94
C LEU A 100 7.12 5.35 -11.15
N ASN A 101 8.08 5.57 -12.05
CA ASN A 101 7.75 5.59 -13.47
C ASN A 101 7.10 4.23 -13.76
N ASP A 102 5.82 4.12 -13.44
CA ASP A 102 4.98 2.99 -13.79
C ASP A 102 4.73 3.15 -15.29
N GLU A 103 5.72 2.76 -16.09
CA GLU A 103 5.38 2.14 -17.36
C GLU A 103 4.45 0.97 -16.97
N PRO A 104 3.19 1.00 -17.41
CA PRO A 104 2.21 0.04 -16.96
C PRO A 104 2.68 -1.34 -17.38
N ASN A 105 3.15 -2.14 -16.43
CA ASN A 105 3.65 -3.49 -16.71
C ASN A 105 2.50 -4.49 -16.96
N VAL A 106 1.29 -3.98 -17.18
CA VAL A 106 0.14 -4.68 -17.75
C VAL A 106 0.07 -4.36 -19.23
N GLU A 107 0.86 -5.08 -20.03
CA GLU A 107 0.49 -5.28 -21.44
C GLU A 107 -0.82 -6.09 -21.43
N PHE A 108 -1.95 -5.37 -21.49
CA PHE A 108 -3.24 -5.98 -21.79
C PHE A 108 -3.09 -6.71 -23.12
N LYS A 109 -2.93 -8.03 -23.04
CA LYS A 109 -2.88 -8.91 -24.20
C LYS A 109 -4.27 -8.87 -24.86
N GLY A 110 -4.46 -7.87 -25.73
CA GLY A 110 -5.58 -7.76 -26.65
C GLY A 110 -5.56 -8.98 -27.55
N ARG A 111 -6.42 -9.94 -27.24
CA ARG A 111 -6.61 -11.14 -28.04
C ARG A 111 -7.57 -10.76 -29.16
N ASN A 112 -7.02 -10.39 -30.32
CA ASN A 112 -7.75 -10.28 -31.58
C ASN A 112 -7.80 -11.65 -32.26
#